data_AF-A0A5N7BW62-F1
#
_entry.id   AF-A0A5N7BW62-F1
#
_cell.length_a   1.000
_cell.length_b   1.000
_cell.length_c   1.000
_cell.angle_alpha   90.00
_cell.angle_beta   90.00
_cell.angle_gamma   90.00
#
_symmetry.space_group_name_H-M   'P 1'
#
loop_
_entity.id
_entity.type
_entity.pdbx_description
1 polymer ?
#
loop_
_entity_poly.entity_id
_entity_poly.type
_entity_poly.pdbx_seq_one_letter_code
_entity_poly.pdbx_strand_id
1 'polypeptide(L)'
;MATKRNQDNAFQNYTILQVNMASKLPDHISYQNAAVIPLGFSAAASGLFQDTFLKLQLPTKPSNQHTGKTLLVCGGASSNAIQLDVAARYEVIATASAKNFDYVKKLGSSQVFVYHSPTVGEDLIQVLRGKTLAGAMDCIGFSATPICMDVVHKSEGNKSVITVKGGFPTPPVGVSVKNVFGTTIKDKFVGKAVHVDFLPLTLAVGSFVPSL
;
A
#
# COMPACT_ATOMS: atom_id res chain seq x y z
N MET A 1 18.73 1.84 12.54
CA MET A 1 17.58 2.70 12.85
C MET A 1 17.59 3.94 11.96
N ALA A 2 16.44 4.42 11.47
CA ALA A 2 16.35 5.50 10.48
C ALA A 2 17.04 6.83 10.88
N THR A 3 17.08 7.15 12.18
CA THR A 3 17.65 8.41 12.71
C THR A 3 18.97 8.21 13.44
N LYS A 4 19.37 6.96 13.70
CA LYS A 4 20.51 6.58 14.56
C LYS A 4 20.45 7.11 16.01
N ARG A 5 19.33 7.67 16.47
CA ARG A 5 19.14 8.12 17.87
C ARG A 5 18.30 7.11 18.65
N ASN A 6 18.80 6.64 19.79
CA ASN A 6 18.10 5.61 20.59
C ASN A 6 16.74 6.07 21.11
N GLN A 7 16.59 7.36 21.43
CA GLN A 7 15.34 7.96 21.89
C GLN A 7 14.20 7.92 20.85
N ASP A 8 14.49 7.58 19.59
CA ASP A 8 13.49 7.46 18.51
C ASP A 8 13.00 6.00 18.33
N ASN A 9 13.45 5.06 19.18
CA ASN A 9 13.08 3.64 19.08
C ASN A 9 11.72 3.33 19.71
N ALA A 10 11.02 2.29 19.24
CA ALA A 10 9.68 1.94 19.74
C ALA A 10 9.67 0.94 20.91
N PHE A 11 10.71 0.12 21.09
CA PHE A 11 10.76 -0.90 22.14
C PHE A 11 11.38 -0.36 23.45
N GLN A 12 10.69 0.62 24.04
CA GLN A 12 11.08 1.31 25.27
C GLN A 12 9.86 2.05 25.87
N ASN A 13 9.95 2.47 27.13
CA ASN A 13 8.84 3.13 27.83
C ASN A 13 8.52 4.54 27.31
N TYR A 14 9.52 5.25 26.78
CA TYR A 14 9.37 6.62 26.28
C TYR A 14 10.10 6.76 24.94
N THR A 15 9.47 7.41 23.97
CA THR A 15 10.06 7.66 22.65
C THR A 15 9.73 9.06 22.15
N ILE A 16 10.63 9.62 21.34
CA ILE A 16 10.43 10.88 20.63
C ILE A 16 9.96 10.57 19.22
N LEU A 17 8.80 11.12 18.86
CA LEU A 17 8.23 11.02 17.51
C LEU A 17 8.28 12.37 16.80
N GLN A 18 8.44 12.34 15.47
CA GLN A 18 8.26 13.52 14.66
C GLN A 18 6.77 13.80 14.49
N VAL A 19 6.37 15.07 14.61
CA VAL A 19 4.95 15.48 14.59
C VAL A 19 4.24 15.12 13.29
N ASN A 20 4.96 15.11 12.17
CA ASN A 20 4.45 14.70 10.85
C ASN A 20 4.36 13.18 10.66
N MET A 21 4.72 12.40 11.68
CA MET A 21 4.67 10.94 11.70
C MET A 21 3.78 10.43 12.84
N ALA A 22 2.99 11.32 13.45
CA ALA A 22 2.11 11.02 14.56
C ALA A 22 0.65 11.35 14.20
N SER A 23 -0.26 10.48 14.63
CA SER A 23 -1.70 10.62 14.42
C SER A 23 -2.41 10.68 15.77
N LYS A 24 -3.40 11.57 15.89
CA LYS A 24 -4.30 11.52 17.06
C LYS A 24 -5.13 10.25 17.00
N LEU A 25 -5.05 9.45 18.05
CA LEU A 25 -5.85 8.23 18.19
C LEU A 25 -7.24 8.58 18.73
N PRO A 26 -8.34 8.15 18.08
CA PRO A 26 -9.68 8.28 18.66
C PRO A 26 -9.86 7.41 19.90
N ASP A 27 -10.63 7.90 20.89
CA ASP A 27 -10.80 7.26 22.21
C ASP A 27 -11.39 5.84 22.15
N HIS A 28 -12.14 5.52 21.10
CA HIS A 28 -12.76 4.21 20.92
C HIS A 28 -11.81 3.16 20.30
N ILE A 29 -10.61 3.55 19.88
CA ILE A 29 -9.61 2.64 19.32
C ILE A 29 -8.57 2.32 20.40
N SER A 30 -8.49 1.03 20.77
CA SER A 30 -7.49 0.54 21.72
C SER A 30 -6.06 0.77 21.20
N TYR A 31 -5.11 0.93 22.12
CA TYR A 31 -3.68 1.02 21.78
C TYR A 31 -3.17 -0.22 21.03
N GLN A 32 -3.67 -1.42 21.34
CA GLN A 32 -3.28 -2.67 20.66
C GLN A 32 -3.61 -2.59 19.16
N ASN A 33 -4.84 -2.19 18.83
CA ASN A 33 -5.26 -1.98 17.45
C ASN A 33 -4.49 -0.83 16.79
N ALA A 34 -4.21 0.26 17.51
CA ALA A 34 -3.44 1.38 16.96
C ALA A 34 -2.00 0.98 16.61
N ALA A 35 -1.37 0.13 17.42
CA ALA A 35 0.04 -0.22 17.31
C ALA A 35 0.40 -0.98 16.01
N VAL A 36 -0.57 -1.60 15.35
CA VAL A 36 -0.34 -2.38 14.11
C VAL A 36 -0.26 -1.51 12.85
N ILE A 37 -0.76 -0.28 12.91
CA ILE A 37 -0.89 0.60 11.75
C ILE A 37 0.47 1.15 11.26
N PRO A 38 1.33 1.75 12.11
CA PRO A 38 2.33 2.71 11.64
C PRO A 38 3.33 2.18 10.61
N LEU A 39 3.83 0.95 10.81
CA LEU A 39 4.86 0.38 9.95
C LEU A 39 4.33 0.08 8.54
N GLY A 40 3.29 -0.75 8.45
CA GLY A 40 2.70 -1.14 7.17
C GLY A 40 2.07 0.06 6.44
N PHE A 41 1.45 0.98 7.19
CA PHE A 41 0.87 2.20 6.64
C PHE A 41 1.94 3.11 6.03
N SER A 42 3.05 3.34 6.75
CA SER A 42 4.15 4.18 6.24
C SER A 42 4.84 3.56 5.03
N ALA A 43 5.03 2.24 5.01
CA ALA A 43 5.60 1.53 3.87
C ALA A 43 4.70 1.62 2.62
N ALA A 44 3.40 1.36 2.77
CA ALA A 44 2.44 1.49 1.70
C ALA A 44 2.34 2.94 1.19
N ALA A 45 2.11 3.91 2.08
CA ALA A 45 2.02 5.32 1.71
C ALA A 45 3.28 5.84 1.01
N SER A 46 4.46 5.35 1.40
CA SER A 46 5.70 5.67 0.70
C SER A 46 5.65 5.23 -0.76
N GLY A 47 5.37 3.95 -1.01
CA GLY A 47 5.38 3.36 -2.34
C GLY A 47 4.28 3.90 -3.26
N LEU A 48 3.11 4.18 -2.67
CA LEU A 48 1.97 4.70 -3.40
C LEU A 48 2.13 6.18 -3.76
N PHE A 49 2.52 7.03 -2.81
CA PHE A 49 2.33 8.48 -2.97
C PHE A 49 3.59 9.32 -3.17
N GLN A 50 4.80 8.82 -2.85
CA GLN A 50 6.00 9.64 -3.09
C GLN A 50 6.32 9.74 -4.59
N ASP A 51 6.82 10.92 -5.00
CA ASP A 51 7.18 11.23 -6.39
C ASP A 51 8.21 10.28 -6.99
N THR A 52 9.03 9.64 -6.15
CA THR A 52 10.07 8.69 -6.58
C THR A 52 9.53 7.29 -6.89
N PHE A 53 8.28 6.99 -6.51
CA PHE A 53 7.65 5.68 -6.67
C PHE A 53 6.44 5.77 -7.62
N LEU A 54 5.23 5.39 -7.22
CA LEU A 54 4.07 5.44 -8.13
C LEU A 54 3.51 6.85 -8.33
N LYS A 55 3.77 7.79 -7.40
CA LYS A 55 3.26 9.15 -7.45
C LYS A 55 1.74 9.19 -7.68
N LEU A 56 1.03 8.36 -6.93
CA LEU A 56 -0.43 8.34 -6.98
C LEU A 56 -1.00 9.59 -6.33
N GLN A 57 -2.25 9.87 -6.66
CA GLN A 57 -3.03 10.88 -5.98
C GLN A 57 -3.17 10.53 -4.50
N LEU A 58 -3.04 11.54 -3.63
CA LEU A 58 -3.19 11.35 -2.19
C LEU A 58 -4.65 11.10 -1.79
N PRO A 59 -4.89 10.29 -0.73
CA PRO A 59 -6.20 10.20 -0.12
C PRO A 59 -6.50 11.46 0.70
N THR A 60 -7.75 11.93 0.65
CA THR A 60 -8.18 13.18 1.31
C THR A 60 -9.53 13.02 2.01
N LYS A 61 -9.85 13.98 2.88
CA LYS A 61 -11.18 14.18 3.45
C LYS A 61 -11.57 15.67 3.29
N PRO A 62 -12.64 16.02 2.56
CA PRO A 62 -13.51 15.11 1.79
C PRO A 62 -12.74 14.38 0.68
N SER A 63 -13.25 13.22 0.30
CA SER A 63 -12.58 12.36 -0.68
C SER A 63 -12.67 12.91 -2.09
N ASN A 64 -11.61 12.73 -2.85
CA ASN A 64 -11.53 13.15 -4.25
C ASN A 64 -12.49 12.40 -5.18
N GLN A 65 -12.47 12.77 -6.46
CA GLN A 65 -13.14 12.04 -7.55
C GLN A 65 -12.41 10.71 -7.87
N HIS A 66 -13.15 9.78 -8.47
CA HIS A 66 -12.59 8.53 -8.97
C HIS A 66 -11.60 8.75 -10.11
N THR A 67 -10.47 8.05 -10.04
CA THR A 67 -9.37 8.23 -11.01
C THR A 67 -9.62 7.49 -12.32
N GLY A 68 -10.54 6.52 -12.32
CA GLY A 68 -10.75 5.58 -13.43
C GLY A 68 -9.58 4.62 -13.65
N LYS A 69 -8.60 4.57 -12.74
CA LYS A 69 -7.41 3.72 -12.83
C LYS A 69 -7.47 2.60 -11.80
N THR A 70 -6.82 1.49 -12.15
CA THR A 70 -6.77 0.28 -11.31
C THR A 70 -5.37 0.09 -10.74
N LEU A 71 -5.27 -0.31 -9.48
CA LEU A 71 -4.02 -0.73 -8.85
C LEU A 71 -4.03 -2.24 -8.59
N LEU A 72 -2.91 -2.89 -8.90
CA LEU A 72 -2.65 -4.26 -8.49
C LEU A 72 -1.93 -4.28 -7.14
N VAL A 73 -2.48 -4.98 -6.14
CA VAL A 73 -1.84 -5.19 -4.84
C VAL A 73 -1.53 -6.68 -4.65
N CYS A 74 -0.26 -7.05 -4.77
CA CYS A 74 0.18 -8.41 -4.54
C CYS A 74 0.40 -8.60 -3.02
N GLY A 75 -0.34 -9.52 -2.37
CA GLY A 75 -0.28 -9.73 -0.92
C GLY A 75 -1.21 -8.82 -0.10
N GLY A 76 -2.45 -8.66 -0.55
CA GLY A 76 -3.41 -7.71 0.01
C GLY A 76 -3.78 -7.93 1.48
N ALA A 77 -3.69 -9.15 1.98
CA ALA A 77 -4.10 -9.50 3.35
C ALA A 77 -3.15 -8.98 4.45
N SER A 78 -1.94 -8.54 4.09
CA SER A 78 -0.94 -8.01 5.04
C SER A 78 -0.54 -6.58 4.70
N SER A 79 -1.45 -5.82 4.08
CA SER A 79 -1.12 -4.52 3.50
C SER A 79 -2.21 -3.47 3.74
N ASN A 80 -1.76 -2.35 4.28
CA ASN A 80 -2.55 -1.12 4.36
C ASN A 80 -2.72 -0.43 2.99
N ALA A 81 -2.09 -0.94 1.91
CA ALA A 81 -2.19 -0.38 0.57
C ALA A 81 -3.64 -0.33 0.08
N ILE A 82 -4.40 -1.43 0.24
CA ILE A 82 -5.79 -1.51 -0.26
C ILE A 82 -6.64 -0.34 0.25
N GLN A 83 -6.63 -0.12 1.57
CA GLN A 83 -7.43 0.94 2.18
C GLN A 83 -6.96 2.33 1.72
N LEU A 84 -5.65 2.53 1.57
CA LEU A 84 -5.06 3.79 1.07
C LEU A 84 -5.45 4.06 -0.38
N ASP A 85 -5.39 3.05 -1.24
CA ASP A 85 -5.70 3.16 -2.67
C ASP A 85 -7.19 3.40 -2.92
N VAL A 86 -8.05 2.70 -2.17
CA VAL A 86 -9.51 2.91 -2.18
C VAL A 86 -9.83 4.32 -1.70
N ALA A 87 -9.19 4.79 -0.62
CA ALA A 87 -9.35 6.16 -0.12
C ALA A 87 -8.82 7.22 -1.09
N ALA A 88 -7.78 6.88 -1.86
CA ALA A 88 -7.25 7.68 -2.97
C ALA A 88 -8.07 7.54 -4.27
N ARG A 89 -9.17 6.76 -4.23
CA ARG A 89 -10.17 6.59 -5.30
C ARG A 89 -9.70 5.83 -6.53
N TYR A 90 -8.78 4.90 -6.32
CA TYR A 90 -8.43 3.87 -7.30
C TYR A 90 -9.30 2.63 -7.13
N GLU A 91 -9.52 1.89 -8.22
CA GLU A 91 -10.00 0.51 -8.13
C GLU A 91 -8.83 -0.38 -7.69
N VAL A 92 -9.07 -1.31 -6.76
CA VAL A 92 -8.01 -2.20 -6.27
C VAL A 92 -8.33 -3.65 -6.65
N ILE A 93 -7.40 -4.29 -7.35
CA ILE A 93 -7.38 -5.73 -7.58
C ILE A 93 -6.24 -6.31 -6.75
N ALA A 94 -6.51 -7.34 -5.96
CA ALA A 94 -5.55 -7.88 -5.00
C ALA A 94 -5.29 -9.37 -5.19
N THR A 95 -4.17 -9.84 -4.65
CA THR A 95 -3.93 -11.28 -4.44
C THR A 95 -3.83 -11.61 -2.96
N ALA A 96 -4.38 -12.76 -2.56
CA ALA A 96 -4.34 -13.25 -1.18
C ALA A 96 -4.55 -14.77 -1.12
N SER A 97 -4.41 -15.38 0.05
CA SER A 97 -4.90 -16.75 0.28
C SER A 97 -6.44 -16.75 0.28
N ALA A 98 -7.07 -17.82 -0.21
CA ALA A 98 -8.54 -17.94 -0.29
C ALA A 98 -9.24 -17.63 1.04
N LYS A 99 -8.70 -18.11 2.17
CA LYS A 99 -9.22 -17.84 3.52
C LYS A 99 -9.30 -16.35 3.91
N ASN A 100 -8.56 -15.49 3.22
CA ASN A 100 -8.52 -14.05 3.50
C ASN A 100 -9.35 -13.23 2.50
N PHE A 101 -10.07 -13.85 1.57
CA PHE A 101 -10.80 -13.13 0.51
C PHE A 101 -11.85 -12.18 1.07
N ASP A 102 -12.66 -12.64 2.01
CA ASP A 102 -13.71 -11.81 2.61
C ASP A 102 -13.12 -10.62 3.36
N TYR A 103 -12.02 -10.83 4.06
CA TYR A 103 -11.28 -9.77 4.73
C TYR A 103 -10.73 -8.75 3.73
N VAL A 104 -10.03 -9.20 2.68
CA VAL A 104 -9.44 -8.32 1.66
C VAL A 104 -10.50 -7.54 0.87
N LYS A 105 -11.66 -8.15 0.59
CA LYS A 105 -12.82 -7.46 0.01
C LYS A 105 -13.41 -6.44 0.97
N LYS A 106 -13.50 -6.75 2.27
CA LYS A 106 -13.95 -5.82 3.31
C LYS A 106 -13.04 -4.59 3.43
N LEU A 107 -11.74 -4.74 3.16
CA LEU A 107 -10.80 -3.60 3.07
C LEU A 107 -11.03 -2.73 1.82
N GLY A 108 -11.83 -3.17 0.86
CA GLY A 108 -12.26 -2.41 -0.32
C GLY A 108 -11.72 -2.92 -1.65
N SER A 109 -11.05 -4.07 -1.69
CA SER A 109 -10.65 -4.67 -2.97
C SER A 109 -11.88 -5.10 -3.78
N SER A 110 -11.88 -4.74 -5.07
CA SER A 110 -12.93 -5.10 -6.03
C SER A 110 -12.92 -6.59 -6.37
N GLN A 111 -11.72 -7.17 -6.54
CA GLN A 111 -11.51 -8.56 -6.91
C GLN A 111 -10.24 -9.09 -6.25
N VAL A 112 -10.29 -10.36 -5.82
CA VAL A 112 -9.19 -11.01 -5.11
C VAL A 112 -8.88 -12.34 -5.78
N PHE A 113 -7.61 -12.58 -6.09
CA PHE A 113 -7.13 -13.78 -6.75
C PHE A 113 -6.20 -14.59 -5.82
N VAL A 114 -6.20 -15.92 -5.99
CA VAL A 114 -5.35 -16.80 -5.21
C VAL A 114 -3.91 -16.71 -5.73
N TYR A 115 -2.99 -16.20 -4.92
CA TYR A 115 -1.60 -15.95 -5.38
C TYR A 115 -0.81 -17.22 -5.75
N HIS A 116 -1.20 -18.38 -5.23
CA HIS A 116 -0.55 -19.66 -5.53
C HIS A 116 -1.25 -20.42 -6.67
N SER A 117 -2.26 -19.83 -7.31
CA SER A 117 -2.86 -20.42 -8.50
C SER A 117 -1.81 -20.44 -9.62
N PRO A 118 -1.63 -21.55 -10.35
CA PRO A 118 -0.73 -21.58 -11.49
C PRO A 118 -1.15 -20.60 -12.60
N THR A 119 -2.43 -20.18 -12.62
CA THR A 119 -3.01 -19.26 -13.61
C THR A 119 -3.11 -17.81 -13.13
N VAL A 120 -2.61 -17.48 -11.92
CA VAL A 120 -2.86 -16.17 -11.31
C VAL A 120 -2.37 -15.02 -12.21
N GLY A 121 -1.27 -15.21 -12.94
CA GLY A 121 -0.75 -14.22 -13.88
C GLY A 121 -1.73 -13.97 -15.02
N GLU A 122 -2.17 -15.03 -15.71
CA GLU A 122 -3.14 -14.91 -16.80
C GLU A 122 -4.47 -14.33 -16.34
N ASP A 123 -4.98 -14.76 -15.18
CA ASP A 123 -6.24 -14.28 -14.62
C ASP A 123 -6.19 -12.77 -14.32
N LEU A 124 -5.06 -12.30 -13.75
CA LEU A 124 -4.83 -10.88 -13.49
C LEU A 124 -4.73 -10.07 -14.78
N ILE A 125 -4.05 -10.57 -15.81
CA ILE A 125 -3.95 -9.91 -17.12
C ILE A 125 -5.33 -9.82 -17.77
N GLN A 126 -6.11 -10.90 -17.69
CA GLN A 126 -7.45 -10.97 -18.27
C GLN A 126 -8.39 -9.96 -17.63
N VAL A 127 -8.43 -9.86 -16.30
CA VAL A 127 -9.30 -8.92 -15.60
C VAL A 127 -8.88 -7.45 -15.81
N LEU A 128 -7.61 -7.21 -16.14
CA LEU A 128 -7.07 -5.88 -16.43
C LEU A 128 -7.30 -5.42 -17.88
N ARG A 129 -7.84 -6.28 -18.76
CA ARG A 129 -8.15 -5.87 -20.15
C ARG A 129 -9.17 -4.73 -20.16
N GLY A 130 -8.86 -3.69 -20.92
CA GLY A 130 -9.70 -2.48 -21.02
C GLY A 130 -9.63 -1.57 -19.79
N LYS A 131 -8.75 -1.85 -18.82
CA LYS A 131 -8.48 -0.99 -17.66
C LYS A 131 -7.11 -0.33 -17.81
N THR A 132 -7.00 0.91 -17.32
CA THR A 132 -5.70 1.59 -17.23
C THR A 132 -5.07 1.35 -15.87
N LEU A 133 -3.92 0.67 -15.84
CA LEU A 133 -3.19 0.39 -14.61
C LEU A 133 -2.47 1.65 -14.09
N ALA A 134 -2.59 1.90 -12.79
CA ALA A 134 -1.85 2.93 -12.05
C ALA A 134 -0.46 2.46 -11.60
N GLY A 135 -0.25 1.15 -11.57
CA GLY A 135 0.97 0.46 -11.18
C GLY A 135 0.66 -0.81 -10.38
N ALA A 136 1.69 -1.43 -9.83
CA ALA A 136 1.55 -2.53 -8.88
C ALA A 136 2.29 -2.24 -7.57
N MET A 137 1.67 -2.57 -6.45
CA MET A 137 2.27 -2.59 -5.12
C MET A 137 2.47 -4.06 -4.71
N ASP A 138 3.72 -4.48 -4.67
CA ASP A 138 4.14 -5.80 -4.20
C ASP A 138 4.49 -5.75 -2.71
N CYS A 139 3.59 -6.28 -1.88
CA CYS A 139 3.72 -6.32 -0.44
C CYS A 139 4.37 -7.60 0.08
N ILE A 140 4.87 -8.48 -0.79
CA ILE A 140 5.44 -9.78 -0.42
C ILE A 140 6.91 -9.89 -0.84
N GLY A 141 7.21 -9.54 -2.09
CA GLY A 141 8.52 -9.84 -2.68
C GLY A 141 8.63 -11.27 -3.21
N PHE A 142 9.86 -11.72 -3.45
CA PHE A 142 10.19 -13.09 -3.83
C PHE A 142 9.40 -13.56 -5.07
N SER A 143 8.53 -14.56 -4.93
CA SER A 143 7.72 -15.10 -6.02
C SER A 143 6.61 -14.17 -6.48
N ALA A 144 6.21 -13.18 -5.67
CA ALA A 144 5.20 -12.21 -6.07
C ALA A 144 5.75 -11.20 -7.09
N THR A 145 6.99 -10.74 -6.91
CA THR A 145 7.57 -9.67 -7.77
C THR A 145 7.56 -10.04 -9.26
N PRO A 146 8.02 -11.24 -9.69
CA PRO A 146 7.94 -11.66 -11.09
C PRO A 146 6.51 -11.68 -11.65
N ILE A 147 5.52 -12.11 -10.85
CA ILE A 147 4.11 -12.10 -11.25
C ILE A 147 3.66 -10.66 -11.47
N CYS A 148 3.91 -9.75 -10.53
CA CYS A 148 3.51 -8.36 -10.69
C CYS A 148 4.22 -7.72 -11.90
N MET A 149 5.50 -8.06 -12.16
CA MET A 149 6.26 -7.61 -13.34
C MET A 149 5.63 -8.07 -14.67
N ASP A 150 5.26 -9.34 -14.78
CA ASP A 150 4.63 -9.88 -15.99
C ASP A 150 3.25 -9.25 -16.23
N VAL A 151 2.45 -9.11 -15.16
CA VAL A 151 1.12 -8.49 -15.23
C VAL A 151 1.22 -7.03 -15.67
N VAL A 152 2.10 -6.21 -15.07
CA VAL A 152 2.23 -4.80 -15.50
C VAL A 152 2.79 -4.70 -16.91
N HIS A 153 3.71 -5.60 -17.31
CA HIS A 153 4.27 -5.62 -18.66
C HIS A 153 3.17 -5.80 -19.72
N LYS A 154 2.25 -6.73 -19.48
CA LYS A 154 1.18 -7.12 -20.41
C LYS A 154 -0.12 -6.31 -20.26
N SER A 155 -0.25 -5.45 -19.25
CA SER A 155 -1.45 -4.62 -19.00
C SER A 155 -1.27 -3.17 -19.45
N GLU A 156 -2.32 -2.47 -19.87
CA GLU A 156 -2.21 -1.05 -20.28
C GLU A 156 -1.92 -0.11 -19.08
N GLY A 157 -1.30 1.03 -19.33
CA GLY A 157 -1.00 2.04 -18.31
C GLY A 157 0.42 1.99 -17.73
N ASN A 158 0.55 2.30 -16.44
CA ASN A 158 1.84 2.44 -15.75
C ASN A 158 2.52 1.07 -15.56
N LYS A 159 3.76 0.98 -16.03
CA LYS A 159 4.61 -0.23 -16.02
C LYS A 159 5.51 -0.33 -14.79
N SER A 160 5.09 0.27 -13.67
CA SER A 160 5.89 0.36 -12.45
C SER A 160 5.42 -0.65 -11.40
N VAL A 161 6.37 -1.40 -10.82
CA VAL A 161 6.18 -2.26 -9.65
C VAL A 161 6.96 -1.69 -8.47
N ILE A 162 6.28 -1.42 -7.36
CA ILE A 162 6.93 -1.03 -6.12
C ILE A 162 6.87 -2.21 -5.15
N THR A 163 8.03 -2.70 -4.74
CA THR A 163 8.13 -3.90 -3.89
C THR A 163 8.72 -3.59 -2.52
N VAL A 164 8.20 -4.23 -1.47
CA VAL A 164 8.77 -4.14 -0.12
C VAL A 164 10.08 -4.92 0.03
N LYS A 165 10.44 -5.77 -0.95
CA LYS A 165 11.65 -6.61 -0.89
C LYS A 165 12.59 -6.33 -2.07
N GLY A 166 13.87 -6.07 -1.77
CA GLY A 166 14.93 -6.00 -2.79
C GLY A 166 15.36 -7.39 -3.29
N GLY A 167 16.22 -7.43 -4.31
CA GLY A 167 16.72 -8.68 -4.88
C GLY A 167 15.73 -9.33 -5.85
N PHE A 168 15.23 -8.54 -6.80
CA PHE A 168 14.32 -8.98 -7.86
C PHE A 168 15.08 -9.27 -9.17
N PRO A 169 14.55 -10.15 -10.04
CA PRO A 169 15.16 -10.42 -11.34
C PRO A 169 15.19 -9.18 -12.23
N THR A 170 16.03 -9.20 -13.27
CA THR A 170 16.10 -8.12 -14.26
C THR A 170 14.72 -7.85 -14.86
N PRO A 171 14.21 -6.61 -14.79
CA PRO A 171 12.91 -6.29 -15.36
C PRO A 171 12.85 -6.41 -16.88
N PRO A 172 11.70 -6.82 -17.45
CA PRO A 172 11.46 -6.70 -18.89
C PRO A 172 11.64 -5.25 -19.36
N VAL A 173 11.98 -5.08 -20.64
CA VAL A 173 12.12 -3.75 -21.25
C VAL A 173 10.83 -2.96 -21.06
N GLY A 174 10.97 -1.72 -20.57
CA GLY A 174 9.85 -0.82 -20.29
C GLY A 174 9.17 -1.01 -18.93
N VAL A 175 9.56 -2.01 -18.13
CA VAL A 175 9.07 -2.20 -16.75
C VAL A 175 10.05 -1.57 -15.77
N SER A 176 9.53 -0.76 -14.82
CA SER A 176 10.32 -0.22 -13.72
C SER A 176 10.01 -0.98 -12.44
N VAL A 177 11.03 -1.46 -11.73
CA VAL A 177 10.87 -2.08 -10.41
C VAL A 177 11.70 -1.31 -9.40
N LYS A 178 11.10 -0.88 -8.30
CA LYS A 178 11.78 -0.16 -7.22
C LYS A 178 11.45 -0.79 -5.88
N ASN A 179 12.46 -0.94 -5.04
CA ASN A 179 12.25 -1.31 -3.65
C ASN A 179 11.87 -0.07 -2.83
N VAL A 180 10.74 -0.13 -2.11
CA VAL A 180 10.35 0.91 -1.18
C VAL A 180 10.98 0.67 0.19
N PHE A 181 11.52 1.74 0.77
CA PHE A 181 11.96 1.75 2.15
C PHE A 181 11.17 2.79 2.94
N GLY A 182 10.28 2.33 3.83
CA GLY A 182 9.30 3.19 4.50
C GLY A 182 9.88 4.30 5.40
N THR A 183 11.20 4.34 5.60
CA THR A 183 11.83 5.37 6.43
C THR A 183 12.02 6.73 5.75
N THR A 184 11.83 6.79 4.42
CA THR A 184 11.96 8.05 3.66
C THR A 184 10.77 8.97 3.86
N ILE A 185 9.61 8.45 4.24
CA ILE A 185 8.34 9.19 4.34
C ILE A 185 8.41 10.37 5.33
N LYS A 186 9.22 10.23 6.39
CA LYS A 186 9.39 11.24 7.43
C LYS A 186 9.98 12.55 6.90
N ASP A 187 10.75 12.48 5.80
CA ASP A 187 11.41 13.62 5.18
C ASP A 187 10.63 14.15 3.96
N LYS A 188 9.39 13.69 3.76
CA LYS A 188 8.58 13.99 2.57
C LYS A 188 7.21 14.53 2.97
N PHE A 189 6.58 15.27 2.05
CA PHE A 189 5.23 15.82 2.22
C PHE A 189 4.20 14.73 2.55
N VAL A 190 4.41 13.51 2.03
CA VAL A 190 3.53 12.36 2.23
C VAL A 190 3.32 12.08 3.72
N GLY A 191 4.36 12.19 4.57
CA GLY A 191 4.23 11.92 6.01
C GLY A 191 3.12 12.72 6.66
N LYS A 192 3.16 14.06 6.53
CA LYS A 192 2.10 14.93 7.04
C LYS A 192 0.75 14.61 6.40
N ALA A 193 0.72 14.45 5.08
CA ALA A 193 -0.53 14.22 4.34
C ALA A 193 -1.27 12.96 4.84
N VAL A 194 -0.55 11.86 5.08
CA VAL A 194 -1.19 10.59 5.48
C VAL A 194 -1.36 10.46 6.99
N HIS A 195 -0.37 10.85 7.81
CA HIS A 195 -0.42 10.65 9.27
C HIS A 195 -1.18 11.77 10.00
N VAL A 196 -1.13 13.00 9.51
CA VAL A 196 -1.75 14.13 10.20
C VAL A 196 -3.09 14.47 9.56
N ASP A 197 -3.11 14.60 8.24
CA ASP A 197 -4.27 15.18 7.54
C ASP A 197 -5.33 14.12 7.16
N PHE A 198 -4.97 12.84 7.11
CA PHE A 198 -5.86 11.76 6.66
C PHE A 198 -6.19 10.73 7.75
N LEU A 199 -5.19 10.08 8.33
CA LEU A 199 -5.39 8.93 9.20
C LEU A 199 -6.29 9.24 10.43
N PRO A 200 -6.10 10.34 11.19
CA PRO A 200 -6.95 10.63 12.35
C PRO A 200 -8.42 10.77 11.99
N LEU A 201 -8.72 11.42 10.86
CA LEU A 201 -10.09 11.63 10.37
C LEU A 201 -10.75 10.32 9.97
N THR A 202 -9.99 9.42 9.34
CA THR A 202 -10.53 8.14 8.84
C THR A 202 -10.70 7.10 9.93
N LEU A 203 -9.82 7.11 10.93
CA LEU A 203 -9.97 6.33 12.15
C LEU A 203 -11.20 6.79 12.93
N ALA A 204 -11.42 8.11 13.07
CA ALA A 204 -12.54 8.65 13.84
C ALA A 204 -13.91 8.23 13.30
N VAL A 205 -14.03 8.06 11.98
CA VAL A 205 -15.29 7.66 11.31
C VAL A 205 -15.31 6.18 10.91
N GLY A 206 -14.28 5.40 11.27
CA GLY A 206 -14.17 3.98 10.96
C GLY A 206 -14.01 3.64 9.47
N SER A 207 -13.69 4.62 8.61
CA SER A 207 -13.46 4.37 7.17
C SER A 207 -12.07 3.81 6.88
N PHE A 208 -11.17 3.85 7.86
CA PHE A 208 -9.92 3.09 7.88
C PHE A 208 -9.94 2.15 9.08
N VAL A 209 -9.71 0.87 8.85
CA VAL A 209 -9.74 -0.18 9.86
C VAL A 209 -8.30 -0.51 10.25
N PRO A 210 -7.94 -0.45 11.55
CA PRO A 210 -6.66 -0.94 12.02
C PRO A 210 -6.54 -2.43 11.72
N SER A 211 -5.56 -2.80 10.90
CA SER A 211 -5.49 -4.13 10.31
C SER A 211 -4.03 -4.54 10.12
N LEU A 212 -3.69 -5.77 10.54
CA LEU A 212 -2.37 -6.38 10.34
C LEU A 212 -2.22 -6.90 8.90
#